data_AF-A0A4Y7PQ36-F1
#
_entry.id   AF-A0A4Y7PQ36-F1
#
_cell.length_a   1.000
_cell.length_b   1.000
_cell.length_c   1.000
_cell.angle_alpha   90.00
_cell.angle_beta   90.00
_cell.angle_gamma   90.00
#
_symmetry.space_group_name_H-M   'P 1'
#
loop_
_entity.id
_entity.type
_entity.pdbx_description
1 polymer ?
#
loop_
_entity_poly.entity_id
_entity_poly.type
_entity_poly.pdbx_seq_one_letter_code
_entity_poly.pdbx_strand_id
1 'polypeptide(L)' 'GGRSITEMNAAKQKLTPAEERVLVDFALESADRGFPLTHRSIENYANNILESKYGEGYEPVGEKW' A
#
# COMPACT_ATOMS: atom_id res chain seq x y z
N GLY A 1 -20.21 -15.04 4.12
CA GLY A 1 -19.92 -13.82 4.89
C GLY A 1 -18.63 -13.23 4.41
N GLY A 2 -18.68 -12.45 3.32
CA GLY A 2 -17.52 -11.76 2.79
C GLY A 2 -17.35 -10.45 3.53
N ARG A 3 -16.46 -10.41 4.52
CA ARG A 3 -15.95 -9.14 5.03
C ARG A 3 -15.10 -8.55 3.91
N SER A 4 -15.50 -7.39 3.40
CA SER A 4 -14.79 -6.76 2.28
C SER A 4 -13.35 -6.54 2.72
N ILE A 5 -12.39 -6.85 1.83
CA ILE A 5 -10.94 -6.68 2.07
C ILE A 5 -10.64 -5.27 2.61
N THR A 6 -11.47 -4.30 2.22
CA THR A 6 -11.50 -2.91 2.69
C THR A 6 -11.67 -2.76 4.22
N GLU A 7 -12.55 -3.54 4.86
CA GLU A 7 -12.78 -3.48 6.32
C GLU A 7 -11.64 -4.15 7.12
N MET A 8 -10.99 -5.16 6.53
CA MET A 8 -9.82 -5.80 7.14
C MET A 8 -8.56 -4.93 7.05
N ASN A 9 -8.43 -4.13 5.99
CA ASN A 9 -7.34 -3.17 5.83
C ASN A 9 -7.50 -1.94 6.74
N ALA A 10 -8.73 -1.47 6.98
CA ALA A 10 -8.99 -0.33 7.88
C ALA A 10 -8.49 -0.56 9.33
N ALA A 11 -8.53 -1.80 9.82
CA ALA A 11 -8.02 -2.15 11.16
C ALA A 11 -6.49 -2.36 11.20
N LYS A 12 -5.83 -2.46 10.05
CA LYS A 12 -4.37 -2.63 9.89
C LYS A 12 -3.75 -1.45 9.12
N GLN A 13 -4.47 -0.35 9.02
CA GLN A 13 -4.16 0.74 8.10
C GLN A 13 -2.94 1.52 8.61
N LYS A 14 -1.75 1.13 8.14
CA LYS A 14 -0.50 1.86 8.40
C LYS A 14 -0.41 3.14 7.58
N LEU A 15 -1.01 3.12 6.39
CA LEU A 15 -1.13 4.28 5.52
C LEU A 15 -2.48 4.97 5.75
N THR A 16 -2.51 6.27 5.53
CA THR A 16 -3.76 7.02 5.47
C THR A 16 -4.51 6.68 4.19
N PRO A 17 -5.85 6.86 4.15
CA PRO A 17 -6.64 6.63 2.94
C PRO A 17 -6.15 7.40 1.71
N ALA A 18 -5.52 8.57 1.91
CA ALA A 18 -4.95 9.37 0.83
C ALA A 18 -3.69 8.71 0.24
N GLU A 19 -2.79 8.23 1.09
CA GLU A 19 -1.55 7.55 0.68
C GLU A 19 -1.85 6.22 -0.03
N GLU A 20 -2.80 5.44 0.50
CA GLU A 20 -3.28 4.23 -0.17
C GLU A 20 -3.88 4.52 -1.54
N ARG A 21 -4.62 5.63 -1.68
CA ARG A 21 -5.24 5.99 -2.95
C ARG A 21 -4.20 6.32 -4.02
N VAL A 22 -3.12 7.01 -3.66
CA VAL A 22 -1.99 7.26 -4.57
C VAL A 22 -1.37 5.95 -5.02
N LEU A 23 -1.21 4.98 -4.12
CA LEU A 23 -0.63 3.68 -4.40
C LEU A 23 -1.50 2.81 -5.32
N VAL A 24 -2.81 2.80 -5.06
CA VAL A 24 -3.79 2.11 -5.89
C VAL A 24 -3.87 2.73 -7.27
N ASP A 25 -3.91 4.06 -7.37
CA ASP A 25 -3.94 4.77 -8.65
C ASP A 25 -2.69 4.45 -9.48
N PHE A 26 -1.51 4.53 -8.87
CA PHE A 26 -0.24 4.17 -9.50
C PHE A 26 -0.20 2.70 -9.97
N ALA A 27 -0.75 1.78 -9.18
CA ALA A 27 -0.83 0.36 -9.55
C ALA A 27 -1.78 0.13 -10.72
N LEU A 28 -2.93 0.83 -10.75
CA LEU A 28 -3.90 0.78 -11.83
C LEU A 28 -3.34 1.39 -13.12
N GLU A 29 -2.71 2.55 -13.05
CA GLU A 29 -2.04 3.18 -14.19
C GLU A 29 -0.93 2.30 -14.75
N SER A 30 -0.13 1.69 -13.89
CA SER A 30 0.95 0.80 -14.31
C SER A 30 0.41 -0.46 -14.99
N ALA A 31 -0.68 -1.03 -14.48
CA ALA A 31 -1.38 -2.15 -15.10
C ALA A 31 -2.00 -1.79 -16.46
N ASP A 32 -2.64 -0.61 -16.57
CA ASP A 32 -3.20 -0.09 -17.82
C ASP A 32 -2.12 0.08 -18.90
N ARG A 33 -0.92 0.52 -18.50
CA ARG A 33 0.26 0.63 -19.37
C ARG A 33 0.91 -0.72 -19.71
N GLY A 34 0.36 -1.84 -19.24
CA GLY A 34 0.87 -3.19 -19.51
C GLY A 34 1.98 -3.66 -18.58
N PHE A 35 2.27 -2.92 -17.50
CA PHE A 35 3.29 -3.24 -16.50
C PHE A 35 2.66 -3.33 -15.10
N PRO A 36 1.85 -4.37 -14.82
CA PRO A 36 1.23 -4.51 -13.50
C PRO A 36 2.31 -4.60 -12.41
N LEU A 37 2.14 -3.81 -11.36
CA LEU A 37 3.05 -3.83 -10.22
C LEU A 37 2.90 -5.14 -9.47
N THR A 38 4.04 -5.71 -9.07
CA THR A 38 4.02 -6.87 -8.18
C THR A 38 3.65 -6.44 -6.77
N HIS A 39 3.10 -7.38 -5.98
CA HIS A 39 2.79 -7.17 -4.57
C HIS A 39 4.00 -6.63 -3.79
N ARG A 40 5.21 -7.15 -4.05
CA ARG A 40 6.46 -6.65 -3.47
C ARG A 40 6.80 -5.21 -3.88
N SER A 41 6.48 -4.79 -5.10
CA SER A 41 6.68 -3.41 -5.53
C SER A 41 5.74 -2.47 -4.78
N ILE A 42 4.47 -2.86 -4.63
CA ILE A 42 3.44 -2.12 -3.89
C ILE A 42 3.86 -2.00 -2.41
N GLU A 43 4.33 -3.09 -1.79
CA GLU A 43 4.91 -3.10 -0.45
C GLU A 43 6.08 -2.11 -0.31
N ASN A 44 7.02 -2.13 -1.26
CA ASN A 44 8.17 -1.24 -1.22
C ASN A 44 7.77 0.23 -1.35
N TYR A 45 6.79 0.56 -2.19
CA TYR A 45 6.25 1.91 -2.29
C TYR A 45 5.56 2.34 -0.99
N ALA A 46 4.78 1.46 -0.38
CA ALA A 46 4.14 1.71 0.89
C ALA A 46 5.16 1.97 2.00
N ASN A 47 6.23 1.17 2.05
CA ASN A 47 7.34 1.36 2.98
C ASN A 47 8.08 2.68 2.76
N ASN A 48 8.33 3.09 1.52
CA ASN A 48 8.95 4.39 1.24
C ASN A 48 8.08 5.56 1.73
N ILE A 49 6.76 5.47 1.61
CA ILE A 49 5.85 6.51 2.13
C ILE A 49 5.93 6.56 3.66
N LEU A 50 5.93 5.39 4.32
CA LEU A 50 6.06 5.30 5.77
C LEU A 50 7.43 5.81 6.25
N GLU A 51 8.50 5.45 5.57
CA GLU A 51 9.86 5.93 5.85
C GLU A 51 9.95 7.45 5.72
N SER A 52 9.40 8.01 4.63
CA SER A 52 9.38 9.45 4.42
C SER A 52 8.58 10.20 5.49
N LYS A 53 7.61 9.55 6.12
CA LYS A 53 6.70 10.15 7.10
C LYS A 53 7.18 10.01 8.54
N TYR A 54 7.72 8.85 8.89
CA TYR A 54 8.11 8.50 10.25
C TYR A 54 9.64 8.46 10.46
N GLY A 55 10.44 8.57 9.39
CA GLY A 55 11.90 8.57 9.44
C GLY A 55 12.47 7.20 9.83
N GLU A 56 13.66 7.18 10.45
CA GLU A 56 14.40 5.96 10.84
C GLU A 56 13.64 5.03 11.82
N GLY A 57 12.49 5.44 12.36
CA GLY A 57 11.66 4.66 13.27
C GLY A 57 10.41 4.06 12.66
N TYR A 58 10.23 4.12 11.33
CA TYR A 58 9.01 3.60 10.70
C TYR A 58 8.92 2.07 10.81
N GLU A 59 7.70 1.57 10.99
CA GLU A 59 7.43 0.14 11.00
C GLU A 59 6.92 -0.29 9.61
N PRO A 60 7.70 -1.07 8.84
CA PRO A 60 7.33 -1.43 7.48
C PRO A 60 6.02 -2.21 7.42
N VAL A 61 5.30 -2.09 6.31
CA VAL A 61 4.22 -3.01 5.96
C VAL A 61 4.79 -4.43 5.90
N GLY A 62 4.12 -5.37 6.57
CA GLY A 62 4.59 -6.75 6.60
C GLY A 62 4.28 -7.48 5.30
N GLU A 63 4.95 -8.61 5.06
CA GLU A 63 4.84 -9.43 3.82
C GLU A 63 3.43 -9.92 3.47
N LYS A 64 2.47 -9.80 4.39
CA LYS A 64 1.06 -10.18 4.20
C LYS A 64 0.11 -8.98 4.12
N TRP A 65 0.65 -7.77 3.93
CA TRP A 65 -0.10 -6.54 3.77
C TRP A 65 -0.75 -6.46 2.40
#